data_AF-A0A2N3T8G5-F1
#
_entry.id   AF-A0A2N3T8G5-F1
#
_cell.length_a   1.000
_cell.length_b   1.000
_cell.length_c   1.000
_cell.angle_alpha   90.00
_cell.angle_beta   90.00
_cell.angle_gamma   90.00
#
_symmetry.space_group_name_H-M   'P 1'
#
loop_
_entity.id
_entity.type
_entity.pdbx_description
1 polymer ?
#
loop_
_entity_poly.entity_id
_entity_poly.type
_entity_poly.pdbx_seq_one_letter_code
_entity_poly.pdbx_strand_id
1 'polypeptide(L)'
;MREQIWATLNDLKFKGYCLELVVEKFQKWDRNVNIFLAITSSGSIGAWAVWQKYPMIWAGIIVISQVLTVIKPFFPYFKYVKELSAKRFRIENLNIEVEQLWYKLQNGKIGEDEAAEDYFEMKKQIAETFNFNDDTIFNVKTEIVDKANNRMKVFLKNNYNIEIDINS
;
A
#
# COMPACT_ATOMS: atom_id res chain seq x y z
N MET A 1 24.54 -15.62 -8.33
CA MET A 1 24.26 -14.29 -7.74
C MET A 1 23.32 -13.44 -8.58
N ARG A 2 23.62 -13.24 -9.87
CA ARG A 2 22.77 -12.50 -10.82
C ARG A 2 21.28 -12.87 -10.75
N GLU A 3 20.94 -14.15 -10.91
CA GLU A 3 19.54 -14.61 -10.85
C GLU A 3 18.83 -14.33 -9.52
N GLN A 4 19.57 -14.37 -8.40
CA GLN A 4 19.00 -14.12 -7.07
C GLN A 4 18.67 -12.64 -6.85
N ILE A 5 19.56 -11.75 -7.31
CA ILE A 5 19.33 -10.29 -7.30
C ILE A 5 18.12 -9.96 -8.18
N TRP A 6 18.03 -10.56 -9.37
CA TRP A 6 16.89 -10.41 -10.26
C TRP A 6 15.59 -10.90 -9.63
N ALA A 7 15.57 -12.10 -9.05
CA ALA A 7 14.39 -12.65 -8.41
C ALA A 7 13.93 -11.75 -7.23
N THR A 8 14.88 -11.23 -6.46
CA THR A 8 14.60 -10.34 -5.32
C THR A 8 14.09 -8.98 -5.78
N LEU A 9 14.62 -8.42 -6.87
CA LEU A 9 14.09 -7.20 -7.49
C LEU A 9 12.61 -7.37 -7.86
N ASN A 10 12.28 -8.47 -8.54
CA ASN A 10 10.91 -8.75 -8.96
C ASN A 10 9.96 -8.96 -7.78
N ASP A 11 10.36 -9.76 -6.80
CA ASP A 11 9.58 -10.01 -5.59
C ASP A 11 9.37 -8.73 -4.77
N LEU A 12 10.42 -7.92 -4.61
CA LEU A 12 10.34 -6.65 -3.88
C LEU A 12 9.42 -5.65 -4.58
N LYS A 13 9.51 -5.52 -5.91
CA LYS A 13 8.63 -4.65 -6.69
C LYS A 13 7.17 -5.09 -6.58
N PHE A 14 6.90 -6.39 -6.69
CA PHE A 14 5.57 -6.96 -6.53
C PHE A 14 4.99 -6.69 -5.14
N LYS A 15 5.78 -6.92 -4.08
CA LYS A 15 5.38 -6.62 -2.70
C LYS A 15 5.16 -5.11 -2.49
N GLY A 16 5.99 -4.27 -3.10
CA GLY A 16 5.81 -2.82 -3.13
C GLY A 16 4.46 -2.40 -3.72
N TYR A 17 4.07 -2.99 -4.86
CA TYR A 17 2.76 -2.75 -5.46
C TYR A 17 1.59 -3.23 -4.59
N CYS A 18 1.72 -4.41 -3.98
CA CYS A 18 0.70 -4.91 -3.05
C CYS A 18 0.50 -3.94 -1.89
N LEU A 19 1.59 -3.50 -1.26
CA LEU A 19 1.54 -2.59 -0.12
C LEU A 19 0.95 -1.22 -0.50
N GLU A 20 1.32 -0.68 -1.67
CA GLU A 20 0.76 0.55 -2.20
C GLU A 20 -0.75 0.47 -2.39
N LEU A 21 -1.25 -0.57 -3.04
CA LEU A 21 -2.68 -0.76 -3.30
C LEU A 21 -3.49 -0.88 -2.00
N VAL A 22 -2.91 -1.53 -1.00
CA VAL A 22 -3.49 -1.65 0.35
C VAL A 22 -3.57 -0.27 1.02
N VAL A 23 -2.47 0.49 1.01
CA VAL A 23 -2.42 1.85 1.57
C VAL A 23 -3.42 2.78 0.86
N GLU A 24 -3.49 2.74 -0.47
CA GLU A 24 -4.47 3.51 -1.24
C GLU A 24 -5.91 3.18 -0.85
N LYS A 25 -6.25 1.89 -0.71
CA LYS A 25 -7.59 1.44 -0.33
C LYS A 25 -7.98 1.99 1.03
N PHE A 26 -7.06 1.94 1.98
CA PHE A 26 -7.22 2.46 3.32
C PHE A 26 -7.38 3.99 3.34
N GLN A 27 -6.55 4.72 2.60
CA GLN A 27 -6.67 6.18 2.46
C GLN A 27 -8.01 6.60 1.82
N LYS A 28 -8.48 5.88 0.80
CA LYS A 28 -9.78 6.13 0.15
C LYS A 28 -10.94 5.95 1.12
N TRP A 29 -10.90 4.90 1.94
CA TRP A 29 -11.95 4.62 2.92
C TRP A 29 -12.06 5.75 3.95
N ASP A 30 -10.94 6.20 4.53
CA ASP A 30 -10.96 7.31 5.48
C ASP A 30 -11.37 8.63 4.90
N ARG A 31 -10.91 8.95 3.68
CA ARG A 31 -11.36 10.16 3.00
C ARG A 31 -12.88 10.16 2.87
N ASN A 32 -13.48 9.02 2.50
CA ASN A 32 -14.93 8.91 2.37
C ASN A 32 -15.65 9.05 3.72
N VAL A 33 -15.13 8.45 4.80
CA VAL A 33 -15.67 8.61 6.15
C VAL A 33 -15.59 10.08 6.61
N ASN A 34 -14.45 10.75 6.38
CA ASN A 34 -14.26 12.15 6.75
C ASN A 34 -15.18 13.08 5.96
N ILE A 35 -15.36 12.83 4.66
CA ILE A 35 -16.32 13.59 3.84
C ILE A 35 -17.74 13.38 4.36
N PHE A 36 -18.13 12.14 4.67
CA PHE A 36 -19.46 11.86 5.24
C PHE A 36 -19.69 12.59 6.58
N LEU A 37 -18.69 12.58 7.46
CA LEU A 37 -18.74 13.31 8.74
C LEU A 37 -18.83 14.83 8.52
N ALA A 38 -18.08 15.39 7.56
CA ALA A 38 -18.10 16.82 7.24
C ALA A 38 -19.44 17.28 6.62
N ILE A 39 -20.05 16.46 5.77
CA ILE A 39 -21.38 16.72 5.23
C ILE A 39 -22.42 16.66 6.35
N THR A 40 -22.32 15.66 7.23
CA THR A 40 -23.24 15.51 8.36
C THR A 40 -23.13 16.68 9.34
N SER A 41 -21.92 17.16 9.63
CA SER A 41 -21.72 18.31 10.52
C SER A 41 -22.21 19.62 9.90
N SER A 42 -21.91 19.86 8.63
CA SER A 42 -22.34 21.08 7.90
C SER A 42 -23.83 21.11 7.56
N GLY A 43 -24.47 19.95 7.38
CA GLY A 43 -25.90 19.81 7.14
C GLY A 43 -26.77 20.36 8.27
N SER A 44 -26.22 20.50 9.49
CA SER A 44 -26.91 21.02 10.66
C SER A 44 -27.37 22.49 10.52
N ILE A 45 -26.76 23.28 9.63
CA ILE A 45 -27.01 24.72 9.50
C ILE A 45 -28.06 25.05 8.41
N GLY A 46 -28.19 24.21 7.37
CA GLY A 46 -29.13 24.42 6.26
C GLY A 46 -30.43 23.62 6.33
N ALA A 47 -30.54 22.66 7.27
CA ALA A 47 -31.60 21.65 7.26
C ALA A 47 -32.79 21.91 8.19
N TRP A 48 -33.01 23.14 8.67
CA TRP A 48 -34.11 23.45 9.60
C TRP A 48 -35.50 23.03 9.06
N ALA A 49 -35.73 23.21 7.76
CA ALA A 49 -36.94 22.76 7.06
C ALA A 49 -36.99 21.23 6.83
N VAL A 50 -35.84 20.55 6.74
CA VAL A 50 -35.77 19.11 6.52
C VAL A 50 -35.93 18.33 7.83
N TRP A 51 -35.47 18.89 8.95
CA TRP A 51 -35.68 18.35 10.29
C TRP A 51 -37.16 18.16 10.63
N GLN A 52 -38.00 19.13 10.26
CA GLN A 52 -39.44 19.06 10.50
C GLN A 52 -40.14 18.01 9.61
N LYS A 53 -39.62 17.79 8.39
CA LYS A 53 -40.24 16.88 7.40
C LYS A 53 -39.79 15.42 7.56
N TYR A 54 -38.55 15.18 8.00
CA TYR A 54 -37.97 13.84 8.16
C TYR A 54 -37.11 13.72 9.43
N PRO A 55 -37.67 13.94 10.64
CA PRO A 55 -36.89 13.96 11.89
C PRO A 55 -36.23 12.61 12.18
N MET A 56 -36.91 11.49 11.86
CA MET A 56 -36.41 10.15 12.14
C MET A 56 -35.19 9.77 11.28
N ILE A 57 -35.18 10.20 10.01
CA ILE A 57 -34.06 9.97 9.09
C ILE A 57 -32.83 10.75 9.55
N TRP A 58 -33.02 12.03 9.92
CA TRP A 58 -31.95 12.87 10.44
C TRP A 58 -31.38 12.36 11.76
N ALA A 59 -32.22 11.92 12.69
CA ALA A 59 -31.77 11.28 13.93
C ALA A 59 -30.91 10.05 13.65
N GLY A 60 -31.29 9.22 12.65
CA GLY A 60 -30.51 8.07 12.21
C GLY A 60 -29.12 8.46 11.68
N ILE A 61 -29.03 9.49 10.83
CA ILE A 61 -27.76 10.00 10.30
C ILE A 61 -26.84 10.47 11.45
N ILE A 62 -27.40 11.19 12.43
CA ILE A 62 -26.64 11.67 13.59
C ILE A 62 -26.11 10.50 14.42
N VAL A 63 -26.95 9.52 14.75
CA VAL A 63 -26.53 8.34 15.50
C VAL A 63 -25.42 7.58 14.76
N ILE A 64 -25.57 7.36 13.45
CA ILE A 64 -24.55 6.71 12.62
C ILE A 64 -23.24 7.51 12.62
N SER A 65 -23.31 8.84 12.51
CA SER A 65 -22.15 9.72 12.56
C SER A 65 -21.41 9.63 13.90
N GLN A 66 -22.14 9.58 15.01
CA GLN A 66 -21.54 9.42 16.35
C GLN A 66 -20.87 8.05 16.49
N VAL A 67 -21.54 6.99 16.07
CA VAL A 67 -20.99 5.63 16.06
C VAL A 67 -19.72 5.56 15.22
N LEU A 68 -19.74 6.12 14.00
CA LEU A 68 -18.55 6.16 13.14
C LEU A 68 -17.39 6.94 13.79
N THR A 69 -17.68 8.06 14.46
CA THR A 69 -16.66 8.87 15.14
C THR A 69 -15.99 8.10 16.28
N VAL A 70 -16.78 7.33 17.05
CA VAL A 70 -16.28 6.52 18.17
C VAL A 70 -15.52 5.28 17.68
N ILE A 71 -15.98 4.62 16.61
CA ILE A 71 -15.36 3.40 16.10
C ILE A 71 -14.12 3.70 15.25
N LYS A 72 -14.05 4.86 14.58
CA LYS A 72 -12.91 5.28 13.74
C LYS A 72 -11.52 5.00 14.34
N PRO A 73 -11.20 5.34 15.60
CA PRO A 73 -9.89 5.02 16.21
C PRO A 73 -9.63 3.53 16.45
N PHE A 74 -10.68 2.70 16.56
CA PHE A 74 -10.56 1.25 16.70
C PHE A 74 -10.35 0.55 15.37
N PHE A 75 -10.60 1.22 14.24
CA PHE A 75 -10.25 0.66 12.94
C PHE A 75 -8.73 0.59 12.79
N PRO A 76 -8.17 -0.59 12.47
CA PRO A 76 -6.74 -0.78 12.21
C PRO A 76 -6.18 0.24 11.21
N TYR A 77 -7.03 0.66 10.27
CA TYR A 77 -6.77 1.65 9.24
C TYR A 77 -6.01 2.89 9.76
N PHE A 78 -6.46 3.56 10.84
CA PHE A 78 -5.87 4.85 11.23
C PHE A 78 -4.50 4.68 11.90
N LYS A 79 -4.35 3.60 12.68
CA LYS A 79 -3.10 3.26 13.37
C LYS A 79 -2.02 2.81 12.38
N TYR A 80 -2.39 1.95 11.43
CA TYR A 80 -1.40 1.31 10.56
C TYR A 80 -1.13 2.06 9.25
N VAL A 81 -2.03 2.92 8.74
CA VAL A 81 -1.77 3.62 7.45
C VAL A 81 -0.50 4.45 7.47
N LYS A 82 -0.20 5.14 8.57
CA LYS A 82 1.04 5.94 8.67
C LYS A 82 2.28 5.04 8.65
N GLU A 83 2.24 3.94 9.41
CA GLU A 83 3.32 2.96 9.46
C GLU A 83 3.51 2.26 8.10
N LEU A 84 2.42 1.83 7.47
CA LEU A 84 2.41 1.21 6.15
C LEU A 84 2.91 2.17 5.07
N SER A 85 2.52 3.44 5.13
CA SER A 85 3.01 4.47 4.21
C SER A 85 4.52 4.69 4.37
N ALA A 86 5.03 4.69 5.61
CA ALA A 86 6.46 4.79 5.87
C ALA A 86 7.22 3.56 5.36
N LYS A 87 6.71 2.35 5.65
CA LYS A 87 7.28 1.08 5.14
C LYS A 87 7.22 1.01 3.61
N ARG A 88 6.14 1.49 2.98
CA ARG A 88 6.01 1.60 1.51
C ARG A 88 7.13 2.46 0.93
N PHE A 89 7.34 3.65 1.50
CA PHE A 89 8.40 4.53 1.03
C PHE A 89 9.79 3.89 1.17
N ARG A 90 10.04 3.20 2.29
CA ARG A 90 11.29 2.46 2.50
C ARG A 90 11.47 1.32 1.49
N ILE A 91 10.42 0.55 1.19
CA ILE A 91 10.45 -0.51 0.17
C ILE A 91 10.73 0.07 -1.22
N GLU A 92 10.13 1.20 -1.59
CA GLU A 92 10.39 1.82 -2.89
C GLU A 92 11.85 2.27 -3.03
N ASN A 93 12.43 2.86 -1.97
CA ASN A 93 13.85 3.21 -1.96
C ASN A 93 14.75 1.98 -2.08
N LEU A 94 14.49 0.93 -1.30
CA LEU A 94 15.22 -0.34 -1.40
C LEU A 94 15.12 -0.95 -2.79
N ASN A 95 13.95 -0.84 -3.42
CA ASN A 95 13.76 -1.33 -4.78
C ASN A 95 14.62 -0.57 -5.80
N ILE A 96 14.73 0.75 -5.66
CA ILE A 96 15.64 1.56 -6.51
C ILE A 96 17.09 1.15 -6.28
N GLU A 97 17.50 0.90 -5.04
CA GLU A 97 18.86 0.45 -4.70
C GLU A 97 19.19 -0.93 -5.30
N VAL A 98 18.26 -1.89 -5.21
CA VAL A 98 18.40 -3.21 -5.84
C VAL A 98 18.45 -3.11 -7.37
N GLU A 99 17.65 -2.21 -7.97
CA GLU A 99 17.67 -1.96 -9.42
C GLU A 99 19.01 -1.34 -9.86
N GLN A 100 19.57 -0.43 -9.07
CA GLN A 100 20.92 0.11 -9.30
C GLN A 100 22.00 -0.96 -9.19
N LEU A 101 21.92 -1.84 -8.18
CA LEU A 101 22.84 -2.97 -8.02
C LEU A 101 22.78 -3.90 -9.23
N TRP A 102 21.57 -4.23 -9.68
CA TRP A 102 21.33 -5.03 -10.88
C TRP A 102 21.96 -4.38 -12.13
N TYR A 103 21.75 -3.09 -12.33
CA TYR A 103 22.32 -2.36 -13.45
C TYR A 103 23.86 -2.32 -13.42
N LYS A 104 24.47 -2.12 -12.25
CA LYS A 104 25.93 -2.15 -12.08
C LYS A 104 26.51 -3.52 -12.40
N LEU A 105 25.90 -4.59 -11.90
CA LEU A 105 26.32 -5.97 -12.15
C LEU A 105 26.16 -6.37 -13.62
N GLN A 106 25.07 -5.95 -14.27
CA GLN A 106 24.84 -6.23 -15.70
C GLN A 106 25.89 -5.60 -16.60
N ASN A 107 26.28 -4.36 -16.30
CA ASN A 107 27.27 -3.62 -17.07
C ASN A 107 28.73 -3.90 -16.65
N GLY A 108 28.97 -4.87 -15.76
CA GLY A 108 30.30 -5.21 -15.27
C GLY A 108 31.00 -4.08 -14.50
N LYS A 109 30.23 -3.15 -13.91
CA LYS A 109 30.78 -2.01 -13.14
C LYS A 109 31.24 -2.40 -11.73
N ILE A 110 30.79 -3.55 -11.23
CA ILE A 110 31.14 -4.13 -9.93
C ILE A 110 31.44 -5.62 -10.11
N GLY A 111 32.29 -6.17 -9.25
CA GLY A 111 32.58 -7.61 -9.21
C GLY A 111 31.45 -8.44 -8.59
N GLU A 112 31.46 -9.75 -8.77
CA GLU A 112 30.43 -10.63 -8.16
C GLU A 112 30.50 -10.65 -6.62
N ASP A 113 31.70 -10.57 -6.05
CA ASP A 113 31.90 -10.56 -4.60
C ASP A 113 31.39 -9.27 -3.96
N GLU A 114 31.70 -8.12 -4.55
CA GLU A 114 31.18 -6.80 -4.13
C GLU A 114 29.65 -6.75 -4.26
N ALA A 115 29.11 -7.27 -5.37
CA ALA A 115 27.67 -7.35 -5.56
C ALA A 115 26.97 -8.28 -4.56
N ALA A 116 27.65 -9.32 -4.07
CA ALA A 116 27.11 -10.22 -3.08
C ALA A 116 27.01 -9.56 -1.71
N GLU A 117 28.04 -8.82 -1.29
CA GLU A 117 28.05 -8.09 -0.03
C GLU A 117 26.91 -7.06 0.04
N ASP A 118 26.82 -6.19 -0.99
CA ASP A 118 25.75 -5.20 -1.13
C ASP A 118 24.36 -5.87 -1.11
N TYR A 119 24.20 -7.00 -1.81
CA TYR A 119 22.94 -7.73 -1.85
C TYR A 119 22.54 -8.29 -0.49
N PHE A 120 23.47 -8.85 0.29
CA PHE A 120 23.15 -9.38 1.62
C PHE A 120 22.78 -8.27 2.61
N GLU A 121 23.42 -7.10 2.52
CA GLU A 121 23.04 -5.94 3.32
C GLU A 121 21.62 -5.48 2.98
N MET A 122 21.31 -5.30 1.68
CA MET A 122 19.97 -4.93 1.24
C MET A 122 18.92 -5.96 1.67
N LYS A 123 19.23 -7.26 1.57
CA LYS A 123 18.33 -8.34 1.99
C LYS A 123 18.00 -8.28 3.48
N LYS A 124 18.97 -7.91 4.32
CA LYS A 124 18.75 -7.68 5.74
C LYS A 124 17.80 -6.49 5.97
N GLN A 125 18.05 -5.37 5.28
CA GLN A 125 17.20 -4.18 5.37
C GLN A 125 15.76 -4.45 4.88
N ILE A 126 15.59 -5.28 3.85
CA ILE A 126 14.29 -5.75 3.35
C ILE A 126 13.58 -6.55 4.47
N ALA A 127 14.25 -7.52 5.07
CA ALA A 127 13.68 -8.34 6.14
C ALA A 127 13.25 -7.48 7.36
N GLU A 128 14.07 -6.53 7.77
CA GLU A 128 13.74 -5.57 8.83
C GLU A 128 12.52 -4.71 8.47
N THR A 129 12.39 -4.30 7.21
CA THR A 129 11.28 -3.48 6.74
C THR A 129 9.96 -4.26 6.73
N PHE A 130 10.01 -5.53 6.33
CA PHE A 130 8.86 -6.45 6.31
C PHE A 130 8.52 -7.06 7.68
N ASN A 131 9.30 -6.78 8.72
CA ASN A 131 8.92 -7.12 10.09
C ASN A 131 7.72 -6.25 10.50
N PHE A 132 6.51 -6.76 10.32
CA PHE A 132 5.28 -6.17 10.84
C PHE A 132 5.07 -6.69 12.26
N ASN A 133 4.62 -5.83 13.18
CA ASN A 133 4.17 -6.31 14.49
C ASN A 133 3.06 -7.36 14.30
N ASP A 134 3.09 -8.43 15.10
CA ASP A 134 2.23 -9.62 15.01
C ASP A 134 0.71 -9.32 14.91
N ASP A 135 0.28 -8.13 15.33
CA ASP A 135 -1.10 -7.67 15.23
C ASP A 135 -1.57 -7.37 13.80
N THR A 136 -0.67 -7.35 12.81
CA THR A 136 -0.99 -6.94 11.43
C THR A 136 -1.24 -8.14 10.52
N ILE A 137 -2.41 -8.75 10.65
CA ILE A 137 -2.85 -9.83 9.74
C ILE A 137 -3.14 -9.22 8.35
N PHE A 138 -2.10 -9.08 7.52
CA PHE A 138 -2.24 -8.75 6.10
C PHE A 138 -2.61 -9.99 5.31
N ASN A 139 -3.91 -10.30 5.25
CA ASN A 139 -4.39 -11.18 4.21
C ASN A 139 -4.59 -10.36 2.93
N VAL A 140 -3.61 -10.41 2.02
CA VAL A 140 -3.69 -9.73 0.73
C VAL A 140 -4.79 -10.41 -0.09
N LYS A 141 -5.91 -9.70 -0.27
CA LYS A 141 -7.02 -10.20 -1.09
C LYS A 141 -6.56 -10.46 -2.53
N THR A 142 -7.15 -11.46 -3.18
CA THR A 142 -6.89 -11.81 -4.59
C THR A 142 -6.97 -10.61 -5.54
N GLU A 143 -7.98 -9.74 -5.35
CA GLU A 143 -8.12 -8.49 -6.13
C GLU A 143 -6.88 -7.57 -6.09
N ILE A 144 -6.15 -7.55 -4.98
CA ILE A 144 -4.95 -6.73 -4.81
C ILE A 144 -3.77 -7.39 -5.52
N VAL A 145 -3.67 -8.72 -5.42
CA VAL A 145 -2.68 -9.52 -6.15
C VAL A 145 -2.84 -9.34 -7.65
N ASP A 146 -4.06 -9.42 -8.18
CA ASP A 146 -4.33 -9.26 -9.62
C ASP A 146 -3.94 -7.87 -10.13
N LYS A 147 -4.23 -6.83 -9.34
CA LYS A 147 -3.83 -5.46 -9.65
C LYS A 147 -2.32 -5.28 -9.59
N ALA A 148 -1.65 -5.88 -8.60
CA ALA A 148 -0.19 -5.84 -8.50
C ALA A 148 0.47 -6.58 -9.67
N ASN A 149 -0.08 -7.73 -10.06
CA ASN A 149 0.35 -8.49 -11.24
C ASN A 149 0.23 -7.66 -12.53
N ASN A 150 -0.88 -6.98 -12.73
CA ASN A 150 -1.05 -6.09 -13.90
C ASN A 150 -0.03 -4.94 -13.92
N ARG A 151 0.25 -4.32 -12.76
CA ARG A 151 1.31 -3.30 -12.66
C ARG A 151 2.69 -3.88 -12.96
N MET A 152 2.96 -5.11 -12.49
CA MET A 152 4.21 -5.83 -12.76
C MET A 152 4.39 -6.14 -14.24
N LYS A 153 3.33 -6.57 -14.94
CA LYS A 153 3.34 -6.77 -16.40
C LYS A 153 3.77 -5.51 -17.15
N VAL A 154 3.19 -4.37 -16.78
CA VAL A 154 3.53 -3.07 -17.40
C VAL A 154 4.99 -2.69 -17.11
N PHE A 155 5.45 -2.87 -15.88
CA PHE A 155 6.83 -2.58 -15.49
C PHE A 155 7.84 -3.41 -16.29
N LEU A 156 7.63 -4.72 -16.37
CA LEU A 156 8.52 -5.63 -17.08
C LEU A 156 8.56 -5.38 -18.59
N LYS A 157 7.39 -5.07 -19.18
CA LYS A 157 7.30 -4.69 -20.58
C LYS A 157 8.04 -3.39 -20.87
N ASN A 158 7.86 -2.36 -20.03
CA ASN A 158 8.45 -1.04 -20.28
C ASN A 158 9.96 -1.00 -20.03
N ASN A 159 10.43 -1.64 -18.96
CA ASN A 159 11.82 -1.49 -18.52
C ASN A 159 12.76 -2.59 -19.07
N TYR A 160 12.21 -3.79 -19.33
CA TYR A 160 13.01 -4.95 -19.75
C TYR A 160 12.52 -5.61 -21.03
N ASN A 161 11.44 -5.11 -21.65
CA ASN A 161 10.81 -5.69 -22.83
C ASN A 161 10.42 -7.18 -22.65
N ILE A 162 10.02 -7.55 -21.42
CA ILE A 162 9.56 -8.89 -21.06
C ILE A 162 8.03 -8.89 -20.97
N GLU A 163 7.38 -9.72 -21.77
CA GLU A 163 5.94 -9.96 -21.67
C GLU A 163 5.67 -11.21 -20.82
N ILE A 164 4.87 -11.06 -19.76
CA ILE A 164 4.45 -12.17 -18.91
C ILE A 164 2.94 -12.35 -19.04
N ASP A 165 2.52 -13.52 -19.50
CA ASP A 165 1.12 -13.92 -19.48
C ASP A 165 0.78 -14.60 -18.16
N ILE A 166 0.37 -13.79 -17.18
CA ILE A 166 -0.19 -14.30 -15.92
C ILE A 166 -1.65 -14.60 -16.21
N ASN A 167 -1.90 -15.77 -16.80
CA ASN A 167 -3.22 -16.39 -16.92
C ASN A 167 -3.22 -17.61 -15.99
N SER A 168 -3.77 -17.46 -14.79
CA SER A 168 -4.37 -18.55 -14.03
C SER A 168 -5.29 -18.03 -12.93
#